data_AF-A0A455UG28-F1
#
_entry.id   AF-A0A455UG28-F1
#
_cell.length_a   1.000
_cell.length_b   1.000
_cell.length_c   1.000
_cell.angle_alpha   90.00
_cell.angle_beta   90.00
_cell.angle_gamma   90.00
#
_symmetry.space_group_name_H-M   'P 1'
#
loop_
_entity.id
_entity.type
_entity.pdbx_description
1 polymer ?
#
loop_
_entity_poly.entity_id
_entity_poly.type
_entity_poly.pdbx_seq_one_letter_code
_entity_poly.pdbx_strand_id
1 'polypeptide(L)' 'MTGPINLGNDSEFTMLELAEKVIKLTGSSSQLIYKPLPMDDPRKRRPDLSQAKEKLGWKPSVALEEGLMKTIGYFTGVL' A
#
# COMPACT_ATOMS: atom_id res chain seq x y z
N MET A 1 8.95 -18.09 21.15
CA MET A 1 7.77 -17.30 20.73
C MET A 1 6.85 -18.23 19.96
N THR A 2 5.56 -18.27 20.30
CA THR A 2 4.57 -19.11 19.61
C THR A 2 3.38 -18.25 19.19
N GLY A 3 2.96 -18.36 17.93
CA GLY A 3 1.82 -17.63 17.35
C GLY A 3 2.18 -16.67 16.21
N PRO A 4 1.20 -16.28 15.37
CA PRO A 4 1.40 -15.40 14.23
C PRO A 4 1.70 -13.95 14.67
N ILE A 5 2.51 -13.25 13.88
CA ILE A 5 2.82 -11.82 14.03
C ILE A 5 2.42 -11.11 12.74
N ASN A 6 1.60 -10.07 12.85
CA ASN A 6 1.27 -9.24 11.71
C ASN A 6 2.45 -8.34 11.34
N LEU A 7 2.85 -8.34 10.06
CA LEU A 7 3.77 -7.38 9.46
C LEU A 7 3.05 -6.67 8.32
N GLY A 8 3.29 -5.38 8.12
CA GLY A 8 2.61 -4.61 7.08
C GLY A 8 2.83 -3.11 7.15
N ASN A 9 1.77 -2.34 6.97
CA ASN A 9 1.79 -0.89 7.16
C ASN A 9 0.47 -0.51 7.84
N ASP A 10 0.54 0.25 8.94
CA ASP A 10 -0.62 0.72 9.71
C ASP A 10 -1.14 2.09 9.27
N SER A 11 -0.51 2.69 8.25
CA SER A 11 -0.99 3.89 7.57
C SER A 11 -2.10 3.52 6.58
N GLU A 12 -3.33 3.93 6.89
CA GLU A 12 -4.48 3.73 6.00
C GLU A 12 -4.51 4.74 4.86
N PHE A 13 -4.99 4.29 3.71
CA PHE A 13 -5.37 5.08 2.55
C PHE A 13 -6.42 4.28 1.76
N THR A 14 -7.20 4.97 0.95
CA THR A 14 -8.24 4.39 0.09
C THR A 14 -7.66 3.95 -1.26
N MET A 15 -8.40 3.09 -1.97
CA MET A 15 -8.06 2.73 -3.36
C MET A 15 -8.08 3.95 -4.30
N LEU A 16 -8.95 4.93 -4.01
CA LEU A 16 -9.03 6.17 -4.78
C LEU A 16 -7.74 6.99 -4.60
N GLU A 17 -7.30 7.23 -3.36
CA GLU A 17 -6.05 7.96 -3.08
C GLU A 17 -4.82 7.27 -3.67
N LEU A 18 -4.79 5.92 -3.65
CA LEU A 18 -3.72 5.17 -4.31
C LEU A 18 -3.72 5.40 -5.82
N ALA A 19 -4.88 5.29 -6.48
CA ALA A 19 -5.00 5.46 -7.91
C ALA A 19 -4.66 6.89 -8.35
N GLU A 20 -5.13 7.90 -7.62
CA GLU A 20 -4.79 9.32 -7.84
C GLU A 20 -3.28 9.57 -7.70
N LYS A 21 -2.64 8.99 -6.67
CA LYS A 21 -1.18 9.08 -6.48
C LYS A 21 -0.43 8.46 -7.65
N VAL A 22 -0.83 7.28 -8.13
CA VAL A 22 -0.19 6.63 -9.28
C VAL A 22 -0.30 7.51 -10.52
N ILE A 23 -1.50 8.01 -10.86
CA ILE A 23 -1.69 8.91 -12.02
C ILE A 23 -0.80 10.14 -11.90
N LYS A 24 -0.80 10.79 -10.73
CA LYS A 24 0.01 11.99 -10.47
C LYS A 24 1.50 11.73 -10.62
N LEU A 25 2.03 10.68 -9.99
CA LEU A 25 3.48 10.39 -9.96
C LEU A 25 4.00 9.91 -11.32
N THR A 26 3.15 9.26 -12.11
CA THR A 26 3.50 8.81 -13.47
C THR A 26 3.29 9.87 -14.55
N GLY A 27 2.56 10.96 -14.26
CA GLY A 27 2.14 11.93 -15.27
C GLY A 27 1.17 11.34 -16.31
N SER A 28 0.48 10.25 -15.98
CA SER A 28 -0.39 9.51 -16.90
C SER A 28 -1.67 10.29 -17.23
N SER A 29 -2.18 10.13 -18.46
CA SER A 29 -3.49 10.64 -18.91
C SER A 29 -4.64 9.67 -18.64
N SER A 30 -4.39 8.57 -17.90
CA SER A 30 -5.40 7.57 -17.59
C SER A 30 -6.57 8.15 -16.80
N GLN A 31 -7.79 7.71 -17.13
CA GLN A 31 -9.01 8.11 -16.43
C GLN A 31 -9.37 7.12 -15.32
N LEU A 32 -9.90 7.63 -14.21
CA LEU A 32 -10.45 6.79 -13.15
C LEU A 32 -11.82 6.27 -13.55
N ILE A 33 -12.00 4.95 -13.48
CA ILE A 33 -13.27 4.26 -13.74
C ILE A 33 -13.70 3.53 -12.48
N TYR A 34 -14.91 3.84 -12.00
CA TYR A 34 -15.50 3.22 -10.82
C TYR A 34 -16.22 1.94 -11.20
N LYS A 35 -15.92 0.84 -10.48
CA LYS A 35 -16.58 -0.45 -10.63
C LYS A 35 -17.16 -0.91 -9.29
N PRO A 36 -18.19 -1.76 -9.30
CA PRO A 36 -18.72 -2.36 -8.07
C PRO A 36 -17.62 -3.12 -7.31
N LEU A 37 -17.67 -3.06 -5.98
CA LEU A 37 -16.79 -3.84 -5.11
C LEU A 37 -17.13 -5.34 -5.24
N PRO A 38 -16.15 -6.23 -5.43
CA PRO A 38 -16.36 -7.67 -5.33
C PRO A 38 -16.98 -8.05 -3.98
N MET A 39 -17.80 -9.10 -3.96
CA MET A 39 -18.54 -9.51 -2.75
C MET A 39 -17.61 -9.85 -1.57
N ASP A 40 -16.46 -10.44 -1.87
CA ASP A 40 -15.50 -10.93 -0.87
C ASP A 40 -14.39 -9.93 -0.52
N ASP A 41 -14.43 -8.72 -1.09
CA ASP A 41 -13.36 -7.74 -0.87
C ASP A 41 -13.53 -7.02 0.48
N PRO A 42 -12.50 -7.04 1.34
CA PRO A 42 -12.56 -6.35 2.62
C PRO A 42 -12.58 -4.84 2.42
N ARG A 43 -13.54 -4.16 3.05
CA ARG A 43 -13.69 -2.70 2.96
C ARG A 43 -12.59 -1.91 3.67
N LYS A 44 -11.90 -2.52 4.63
CA LYS A 44 -10.81 -1.92 5.41
C LYS A 44 -9.72 -2.94 5.64
N ARG A 45 -8.46 -2.50 5.58
CA ARG A 45 -7.30 -3.34 5.85
C ARG A 45 -6.24 -2.50 6.58
N ARG A 46 -6.14 -2.72 7.89
CA ARG A 46 -5.12 -2.11 8.75
C ARG A 46 -4.65 -3.15 9.77
N PRO A 47 -3.43 -3.69 9.63
CA PRO A 47 -2.91 -4.66 10.57
C PRO A 47 -2.62 -3.99 11.92
N ASP A 48 -2.92 -4.69 13.01
CA ASP A 48 -2.37 -4.34 14.33
C ASP A 48 -0.92 -4.80 14.41
N LEU A 49 -0.01 -3.84 14.55
CA LEU A 49 1.44 -4.02 14.55
C LEU A 49 2.03 -4.03 15.96
N SER A 50 1.21 -4.03 17.02
CA SER A 50 1.67 -3.95 18.41
C SER A 50 2.70 -5.03 18.75
N GLN A 51 2.42 -6.29 18.37
CA GLN A 51 3.36 -7.40 18.61
C GLN A 51 4.65 -7.28 17.80
N ALA A 52 4.60 -6.77 16.57
CA ALA A 52 5.78 -6.61 15.74
C ALA A 52 6.69 -5.49 16.26
N LYS A 53 6.11 -4.38 16.73
CA LYS A 53 6.82 -3.27 17.36
C LYS A 53 7.51 -3.73 18.66
N GLU A 54 6.77 -4.38 19.54
CA GLU A 54 7.26 -4.79 20.86
C GLU A 54 8.31 -5.92 20.78
N LYS A 55 8.03 -6.97 20.00
CA LYS A 55 8.82 -8.21 20.03
C LYS A 55 9.94 -8.27 19.00
N LEU A 56 9.79 -7.55 17.89
CA LEU A 56 10.76 -7.56 16.79
C LEU A 56 11.44 -6.21 16.57
N GLY A 57 11.02 -5.14 17.28
CA GLY A 57 11.43 -3.78 16.96
C GLY A 57 11.02 -3.34 15.55
N TRP A 58 10.07 -4.06 14.92
CA TRP A 58 9.70 -3.84 13.54
C TRP A 58 8.73 -2.67 13.42
N LYS A 59 8.95 -1.84 12.40
CA LYS A 59 8.03 -0.79 11.95
C LYS A 59 8.21 -0.60 10.45
N PRO A 60 7.15 -0.22 9.69
CA PRO A 60 7.33 0.17 8.29
C PRO A 60 8.28 1.36 8.22
N SER A 61 9.29 1.27 7.35
CA SER A 61 10.30 2.33 7.17
C SER A 61 10.16 3.08 5.85
N VAL A 62 9.41 2.54 4.90
CA VAL A 62 9.21 3.11 3.56
C VAL A 62 7.79 3.68 3.49
N ALA A 63 7.69 4.98 3.19
CA ALA A 63 6.40 5.62 2.95
C ALA A 63 5.79 5.15 1.61
N LEU A 64 4.46 5.22 1.48
CA LEU A 64 3.77 4.81 0.25
C LEU A 64 4.36 5.49 -1.00
N GLU A 65 4.55 6.81 -0.95
CA GLU A 65 5.06 7.60 -2.08
C GLU A 65 6.50 7.21 -2.46
N GLU A 66 7.37 6.96 -1.48
CA GLU A 66 8.73 6.47 -1.73
C GLU A 66 8.70 5.09 -2.40
N GLY A 67 7.86 4.17 -1.92
CA GLY A 67 7.67 2.86 -2.52
C GLY A 67 7.12 2.93 -3.94
N LEU A 68 6.17 3.82 -4.20
CA LEU A 68 5.61 4.08 -5.53
C LEU A 68 6.68 4.60 -6.49
N MET A 69 7.49 5.58 -6.08
CA MET A 69 8.56 6.13 -6.92
C MET A 69 9.59 5.06 -7.32
N LYS A 70 9.98 4.17 -6.38
CA LYS A 70 10.85 3.03 -6.67
C LYS A 70 10.20 2.06 -7.66
N THR A 71 8.91 1.78 -7.48
CA THR A 71 8.14 0.88 -8.36
C THR A 71 8.01 1.46 -9.77
N ILE A 72 7.71 2.75 -9.90
CA ILE A 72 7.66 3.47 -11.18
C ILE A 72 9.03 3.40 -11.86
N GLY A 73 10.11 3.71 -11.12
CA GLY A 73 11.47 3.63 -11.65
C GLY A 73 11.84 2.25 -12.18
N TYR A 74 11.41 1.18 -11.51
CA TYR A 74 11.56 -0.19 -12.01
C TYR A 74 10.84 -0.38 -13.35
N PHE A 75 9.54 -0.05 -13.43
CA PHE A 75 8.75 -0.27 -14.64
C PHE A 75 9.21 0.58 -15.83
N THR A 76 9.64 1.83 -15.60
CA THR A 76 10.24 2.69 -16.65
C THR A 76 11.53 2.10 -17.22
N GLY A 77 12.25 1.26 -16.47
CA GLY A 77 13.48 0.61 -16.92
C GLY A 77 13.28 -0.73 -17.65
N VAL A 78 12.08 -1.32 -17.58
CA VAL A 78 11.79 -2.66 -18.16
C VAL A 78 10.68 -2.65 -19.22
N LEU A 79 9.93 -1.56 -19.35
CA LEU A 79 8.93 -1.32 -20.41
C LEU A 79 9.52 -0.38 -21.47
#